data_AF-A0A6N2TS86-F1
#
_entry.id   AF-A0A6N2TS86-F1
#
_cell.length_a   1.000
_cell.length_b   1.000
_cell.length_c   1.000
_cell.angle_alpha   90.00
_cell.angle_beta   90.00
_cell.angle_gamma   90.00
#
_symmetry.space_group_name_H-M   'P 1'
#
loop_
_entity.id
_entity.type
_entity.pdbx_description
1 polymer ?
#
loop_
_entity_poly.entity_id
_entity_poly.type
_entity_poly.pdbx_seq_one_letter_code
_entity_poly.pdbx_strand_id
1 'polypeptide(L)' 'MWNDIRDEKTLEEFMESMDFFHDSCMKEMKYVSGAYVEEDLGMYPVNDRRILNVIIQRQYEENSMIEMEFSSRLFRDK' A
#
# COMPACT_ATOMS: atom_id res chain seq x y z
N MET A 1 -12.40 6.88 2.75
CA MET A 1 -12.77 6.49 1.36
C MET A 1 -11.46 6.28 0.63
N TRP A 2 -11.30 5.17 -0.11
CA TRP A 2 -10.06 4.92 -0.87
C TRP A 2 -10.04 5.77 -2.14
N ASN A 3 -8.87 6.34 -2.46
CA ASN A 3 -8.62 7.07 -3.70
C ASN A 3 -7.70 6.21 -4.57
N ASP A 4 -8.17 5.84 -5.75
CA ASP A 4 -7.36 5.06 -6.68
C ASP A 4 -6.44 5.98 -7.49
N ILE A 5 -5.13 5.76 -7.37
CA ILE A 5 -4.12 6.38 -8.25
C ILE A 5 -3.94 5.46 -9.46
N ARG A 6 -4.35 5.93 -10.64
CA ARG A 6 -4.43 5.09 -11.86
C ARG A 6 -3.58 5.59 -13.02
N ASP A 7 -3.16 6.84 -12.98
CA ASP A 7 -2.40 7.51 -14.02
C ASP A 7 -1.45 8.57 -13.43
N GLU A 8 -0.60 9.15 -14.27
CA GLU A 8 0.39 10.15 -13.85
C GLU A 8 -0.27 11.41 -13.28
N LYS A 9 -1.43 11.81 -13.80
CA LYS A 9 -2.15 13.00 -13.33
C LYS A 9 -2.65 12.82 -11.90
N THR A 10 -3.34 11.70 -11.63
CA THR A 10 -3.83 11.37 -10.30
C THR A 10 -2.71 11.11 -9.31
N LEU A 11 -1.55 10.62 -9.78
CA LEU A 11 -0.35 10.50 -8.96
C LEU A 11 0.21 11.87 -8.59
N GLU A 12 0.37 12.78 -9.55
CA GLU A 12 0.87 14.13 -9.31
C GLU A 12 -0.02 14.91 -8.34
N GLU A 13 -1.34 14.89 -8.55
CA GLU A 13 -2.33 15.50 -7.64
C GLU A 13 -2.22 14.94 -6.21
N PHE A 14 -2.03 13.62 -6.07
CA PHE A 14 -1.84 12.99 -4.77
C PHE A 14 -0.52 13.45 -4.10
N MET A 15 0.59 13.43 -4.85
CA MET A 15 1.89 13.85 -4.34
C MET A 15 1.87 15.30 -3.87
N GLU A 16 1.25 16.21 -4.63
CA GLU A 16 1.06 17.61 -4.22
C GLU A 16 0.18 17.72 -2.97
N SER A 17 -0.92 16.98 -2.88
CA SER A 17 -1.81 17.01 -1.70
C SER A 17 -1.11 16.52 -0.41
N MET A 18 -0.11 15.66 -0.56
CA MET A 18 0.70 15.14 0.53
C MET A 18 1.99 15.94 0.75
N ASP A 19 2.15 17.09 0.08
CA ASP A 19 3.38 17.90 0.08
C ASP A 19 4.63 17.03 -0.17
N PHE A 20 4.54 16.12 -1.14
CA PHE A 20 5.58 15.16 -1.50
C PHE A 20 6.12 14.35 -0.31
N PHE A 21 5.30 14.14 0.72
CA PHE A 21 5.69 13.50 1.99
C PHE A 21 6.80 14.23 2.75
N HIS A 22 6.98 15.54 2.50
CA HIS A 22 7.78 16.36 3.39
C HIS A 22 7.27 16.22 4.81
N ASP A 23 8.19 16.30 5.77
CA ASP A 23 7.81 16.42 7.18
C ASP A 23 6.92 15.23 7.64
N SER A 24 7.18 14.07 7.04
CA SER A 24 6.45 12.83 7.25
C SER A 24 7.37 11.68 7.67
N CYS A 25 6.81 10.67 8.33
CA CYS A 25 7.48 9.43 8.68
C CYS A 25 6.60 8.23 8.34
N MET A 26 7.24 7.12 7.97
CA MET A 26 6.56 5.84 7.88
C MET A 26 6.32 5.31 9.28
N LYS A 27 5.04 5.16 9.66
CA LYS A 27 4.62 4.77 10.99
C LYS A 27 4.46 3.26 11.10
N GLU A 28 3.79 2.65 10.12
CA GLU A 28 3.47 1.22 10.13
C GLU A 28 3.56 0.63 8.72
N MET A 29 3.93 -0.64 8.65
CA MET A 29 3.97 -1.43 7.42
C MET A 29 3.38 -2.81 7.69
N LYS A 30 2.47 -3.25 6.83
CA LYS A 30 1.90 -4.60 6.84
C LYS A 30 2.05 -5.22 5.46
N TYR A 31 2.64 -6.40 5.42
CA TYR A 31 2.80 -7.16 4.19
C TYR A 31 2.03 -8.48 4.26
N VAL A 32 1.20 -8.74 3.24
CA VAL A 32 0.49 -10.00 3.06
C VAL A 32 1.06 -10.69 1.83
N SER A 33 1.90 -11.69 2.07
CA SER A 33 2.53 -12.48 1.00
C SER A 33 1.53 -13.35 0.24
N GLY A 34 0.59 -13.95 0.97
CA GLY A 34 -0.25 -15.05 0.48
C GLY A 34 0.27 -16.43 0.88
N ALA A 35 1.47 -16.51 1.45
CA ALA A 35 2.01 -17.75 1.99
C ALA A 35 1.34 -18.12 3.33
N TYR A 36 1.13 -19.42 3.56
CA TYR A 36 0.53 -19.94 4.79
C TYR A 36 0.95 -21.40 5.03
N VAL A 37 0.60 -21.90 6.22
CA VAL A 37 0.71 -23.31 6.60
C VAL A 37 -0.70 -23.82 6.85
N GLU A 38 -1.04 -24.95 6.22
CA GLU A 38 -2.32 -25.62 6.34
C GLU A 38 -2.45 -26.34 7.70
N GLU A 39 -3.65 -26.78 8.03
CA GLU A 39 -3.92 -27.54 9.27
C GLU A 39 -3.12 -28.85 9.35
N ASP A 40 -2.80 -29.46 8.20
CA ASP A 40 -1.99 -30.68 8.09
C ASP A 40 -0.47 -30.41 8.14
N LEU A 41 -0.06 -29.19 8.43
CA LEU A 41 1.32 -28.69 8.39
C LEU A 41 1.94 -28.64 6.98
N GLY A 42 1.13 -28.81 5.94
CA GLY A 42 1.51 -28.53 4.56
C GLY A 42 1.86 -27.06 4.37
N MET A 43 2.96 -26.79 3.67
CA MET A 43 3.40 -25.43 3.39
C MET A 43 2.90 -24.96 2.02
N TYR A 44 2.34 -23.75 1.98
CA TYR A 44 2.15 -22.98 0.75
C TYR A 44 3.11 -21.78 0.75
N PRO A 45 4.37 -21.96 0.30
CA PRO A 45 5.39 -20.91 0.37
C PRO A 45 5.38 -20.00 -0.86
N VAL A 46 4.21 -19.57 -1.33
CA VAL A 46 4.08 -18.74 -2.55
C VAL A 46 3.62 -17.33 -2.20
N ASN A 47 4.35 -16.34 -2.72
CA ASN A 47 3.99 -14.93 -2.58
C ASN A 47 3.04 -14.53 -3.71
N ASP A 48 1.79 -15.00 -3.69
CA ASP A 48 0.81 -14.80 -4.77
C ASP A 48 -0.14 -13.61 -4.54
N ARG A 49 -0.35 -13.16 -3.29
CA ARG A 49 -1.14 -11.96 -2.96
C ARG A 49 -0.34 -10.66 -3.11
N ARG A 50 0.84 -10.59 -2.46
CA ARG A 50 1.76 -9.43 -2.48
C ARG A 50 1.05 -8.08 -2.24
N ILE A 51 0.36 -7.96 -1.11
CA ILE A 51 -0.30 -6.71 -0.71
C ILE A 51 0.57 -6.03 0.35
N LEU A 52 0.91 -4.77 0.11
CA LEU A 52 1.66 -3.93 1.05
C LEU A 52 0.77 -2.77 1.47
N ASN A 53 0.44 -2.69 2.77
CA ASN A 53 -0.20 -1.53 3.37
C ASN A 53 0.86 -0.72 4.13
N VAL A 54 0.88 0.59 3.93
CA VAL A 54 1.81 1.52 4.59
C VAL A 54 1.02 2.66 5.22
N ILE A 55 1.29 2.94 6.49
CA ILE A 55 0.77 4.13 7.17
C ILE A 55 1.88 5.18 7.20
N ILE A 56 1.58 6.36 6.67
CA ILE A 56 2.44 7.53 6.74
C ILE A 56 1.80 8.54 7.69
N GLN A 57 2.59 9.12 8.58
CA GLN A 57 2.17 10.17 9.51
C GLN A 57 3.02 11.43 9.26
N ARG A 58 2.42 12.61 9.37
CA ARG A 58 3.08 13.89 9.08
C ARG A 58 2.86 14.93 10.17
N GLN A 59 3.76 15.91 10.30
CA GLN A 59 3.65 17.02 11.26
C GLN A 59 2.71 18.14 10.77
N TYR A 60 1.56 17.75 10.22
CA TYR A 60 0.50 18.66 9.75
C TYR A 60 -0.79 18.30 10.49
N GLU A 61 -1.61 19.29 10.80
CA GLU A 61 -2.92 19.04 11.44
C GLU A 61 -3.91 18.41 10.45
N GLU A 62 -3.97 18.96 9.23
CA GLU A 62 -4.78 18.42 8.14
C GLU A 62 -4.10 17.21 7.49
N ASN A 63 -4.86 16.16 7.22
CA ASN A 63 -4.38 14.89 6.65
C ASN A 63 -3.11 14.36 7.36
N SER A 64 -3.09 14.47 8.69
CA SER A 64 -1.96 14.11 9.55
C SER A 64 -1.52 12.65 9.43
N MET A 65 -2.38 11.78 8.90
CA MET A 65 -2.10 10.38 8.65
C MET A 65 -2.84 9.89 7.40
N ILE A 66 -2.15 9.09 6.59
CA ILE A 66 -2.75 8.37 5.47
C ILE A 66 -2.38 6.89 5.50
N GLU A 67 -3.24 6.06 4.92
CA GLU A 67 -2.95 4.67 4.61
C GLU A 67 -2.86 4.51 3.09
N MET A 68 -1.82 3.83 2.62
CA MET A 68 -1.64 3.47 1.21
C MET A 68 -1.61 1.96 1.07
N GLU A 69 -2.34 1.44 0.09
CA GLU A 69 -2.27 0.02 -0.32
C GLU A 69 -1.61 -0.09 -1.68
N PHE A 70 -0.57 -0.92 -1.76
CA PHE A 70 0.04 -1.36 -3.00
C PHE A 70 -0.37 -2.83 -3.21
N SER A 71 -1.19 -3.06 -4.23
CA SER A 71 -1.57 -4.40 -4.65
C SER A 71 -1.21 -4.60 -6.12
N SER A 72 -0.62 -5.74 -6.45
CA SER A 72 -0.40 -6.08 -7.85
C SER A 72 -1.76 -6.40 -8.48
N ARG A 73 -2.29 -5.52 -9.34
CA ARG A 73 -3.22 -5.98 -10.37
C ARG A 73 -2.42 -6.87 -11.30
N LEU A 74 -2.59 -8.19 -11.17
CA LEU A 74 -2.18 -9.12 -12.21
C LEU A 74 -2.94 -8.70 -13.48
N PHE A 75 -2.25 -8.08 -14.44
CA PHE A 75 -2.75 -8.00 -15.81
C PHE A 75 -2.89 -9.45 -16.30
N ARG A 76 -4.10 -9.99 -16.18
CA ARG A 76 -4.52 -11.24 -16.81
C ARG A 76 -4.95 -10.94 -18.25
N ASP A 77 -4.07 -10.34 -19.04
CA ASP A 77 -4.26 -10.26 -20.48
C ASP A 77 -3.02 -10.87 -21.13
N LYS A 78 -3.11 -12.19 -21.33
CA LYS A 78 -2.39 -12.92 -22.38
C LYS A 78 -3.25 -12.93 -23.63
#